data_AF-A0A1G0YAD7-F1
#
_entry.id   AF-A0A1G0YAD7-F1
#
_cell.length_a   1.000
_cell.length_b   1.000
_cell.length_c   1.000
_cell.angle_alpha   90.00
_cell.angle_beta   90.00
_cell.angle_gamma   90.00
#
_symmetry.space_group_name_H-M   'P 1'
#
loop_
_entity.id
_entity.type
_entity.pdbx_description
1 polymer ?
#
loop_
_entity_poly.entity_id
_entity_poly.type
_entity_poly.pdbx_seq_one_letter_code
_entity_poly.pdbx_strand_id
1 'polypeptide(L)'
;MSMSTIQKSFIPFQKRKRYLAMCCEIIQREACFCAARSENIIDLQFISQGYHDLESCDMAKRLQDHINSVDHSKYDAILMGFALCNNGIVGLKALKIPLVVPKAHDCITLFLGSKERYDEYFNANPGTYYLTSGWMERDSENLVKMEDTVMSKLGLDRTYEDYVAEYGKETADYLMETLGGGLEKHYDKVCFIDMGVAAPAFYREQAKKEAEKRNFKFEELKGDLRLIQNLFDARWDSGDFLTVKPGEEIKPSYDCGVLKCG
;
A
#
# COMPACT_ATOMS: atom_id res chain seq x y z
N MET A 1 5.89 -22.70 60.77
CA MET A 1 5.91 -23.22 59.39
C MET A 1 5.96 -22.04 58.44
N SER A 2 6.91 -22.13 57.50
CA SER A 2 7.38 -21.19 56.48
C SER A 2 6.40 -20.12 55.95
N MET A 3 6.84 -18.85 56.00
CA MET A 3 6.31 -17.76 55.18
C MET A 3 6.85 -17.92 53.75
N SER A 4 5.96 -18.20 52.79
CA SER A 4 6.33 -18.24 51.37
C SER A 4 6.47 -16.81 50.84
N THR A 5 7.71 -16.39 50.64
CA THR A 5 8.07 -15.15 49.94
C THR A 5 7.55 -15.22 48.50
N ILE A 6 6.51 -14.43 48.19
CA ILE A 6 6.07 -14.20 46.81
C ILE A 6 7.16 -13.35 46.14
N GLN A 7 8.03 -14.01 45.39
CA GLN A 7 9.05 -13.36 44.59
C GLN A 7 8.34 -12.68 43.41
N LYS A 8 7.98 -11.40 43.58
CA LYS A 8 7.51 -10.55 42.49
C LYS A 8 8.65 -10.47 41.46
N SER A 9 8.51 -11.21 40.37
CA SER A 9 9.38 -11.08 39.20
C SER A 9 9.28 -9.64 38.71
N PHE A 10 10.32 -8.84 38.97
CA PHE A 10 10.48 -7.54 38.36
C PHE A 10 10.69 -7.75 36.85
N ILE A 11 9.64 -7.55 36.06
CA ILE A 11 9.78 -7.40 34.62
C ILE A 11 10.44 -6.02 34.42
N PRO A 12 11.66 -5.94 33.87
CA PRO A 12 12.30 -4.65 33.63
C PRO A 12 11.38 -3.82 32.74
N PHE A 13 11.16 -2.55 33.10
CA PHE A 13 10.41 -1.61 32.27
C PHE A 13 11.29 -1.26 31.06
N GLN A 14 11.31 -2.13 30.05
CA GLN A 14 12.00 -1.85 28.80
C GLN A 14 11.30 -0.64 28.17
N LYS A 15 12.06 0.43 27.90
CA LYS A 15 11.53 1.64 27.28
C LYS A 15 10.88 1.25 25.95
N ARG A 16 9.55 1.25 25.92
CA ARG A 16 8.79 0.96 24.69
C ARG A 16 9.23 1.96 23.62
N LYS A 17 9.56 1.45 22.44
CA LYS A 17 9.88 2.27 21.28
C LYS A 17 8.62 2.97 20.82
N ARG A 18 8.77 4.18 20.28
CA ARG A 18 7.66 4.92 19.67
C ARG A 18 7.95 5.13 18.20
N TYR A 19 7.00 4.79 17.35
CA TYR A 19 7.09 4.91 15.91
C TYR A 19 5.93 5.72 15.35
N LEU A 20 6.20 6.50 14.31
CA LEU A 20 5.17 7.05 13.45
C LEU A 20 5.01 6.11 12.26
N ALA A 21 3.84 5.51 12.10
CA ALA A 21 3.51 4.71 10.93
C ALA A 21 2.75 5.58 9.92
N MET A 22 3.42 5.94 8.83
CA MET A 22 2.83 6.65 7.69
C MET A 22 2.40 5.61 6.66
N CYS A 23 1.08 5.44 6.47
CA CYS A 23 0.52 4.35 5.67
C CYS A 23 -0.42 4.87 4.59
N CYS A 24 -0.47 4.18 3.45
CA CYS A 24 -1.58 4.38 2.51
C CYS A 24 -2.91 3.98 3.19
N GLU A 25 -3.97 4.77 3.01
CA GLU A 25 -5.27 4.52 3.65
C GLU A 25 -5.92 3.18 3.26
N ILE A 26 -5.49 2.57 2.16
CA ILE A 26 -5.96 1.23 1.73
C ILE A 26 -5.57 0.11 2.71
N ILE A 27 -4.57 0.33 3.58
CA ILE A 27 -4.21 -0.63 4.63
C ILE A 27 -4.72 -0.19 6.01
N GLN A 28 -5.64 0.77 6.09
CA GLN A 28 -6.03 1.39 7.35
C GLN A 28 -6.54 0.39 8.39
N ARG A 29 -7.35 -0.61 7.97
CA ARG A 29 -7.88 -1.60 8.90
C ARG A 29 -6.78 -2.53 9.42
N GLU A 30 -5.92 -2.99 8.52
CA GLU A 30 -4.79 -3.85 8.78
C GLU A 30 -3.78 -3.15 9.71
N ALA A 31 -3.48 -1.89 9.43
CA ALA A 31 -2.60 -1.05 10.24
C ALA A 31 -3.20 -0.82 11.64
N CYS A 32 -4.46 -0.41 11.75
CA CYS A 32 -5.12 -0.26 13.06
C CYS A 32 -5.12 -1.58 13.86
N PHE A 33 -5.40 -2.70 13.19
CA PHE A 33 -5.38 -4.03 13.82
C PHE A 33 -3.99 -4.41 14.32
N CYS A 34 -2.94 -4.23 13.50
CA CYS A 34 -1.57 -4.55 13.88
C CYS A 34 -1.03 -3.61 14.96
N ALA A 35 -1.35 -2.31 14.88
CA ALA A 35 -0.93 -1.30 15.86
C ALA A 35 -1.50 -1.59 17.24
N ALA A 36 -2.78 -1.99 17.33
CA ALA A 36 -3.41 -2.35 18.59
C ALA A 36 -2.79 -3.60 19.26
N ARG A 37 -2.05 -4.41 18.50
CA ARG A 37 -1.42 -5.66 18.95
C ARG A 37 0.09 -5.55 19.14
N SER A 38 0.69 -4.44 18.72
CA SER A 38 2.13 -4.25 18.83
C SER A 38 2.55 -3.97 20.27
N GLU A 39 3.76 -4.42 20.63
CA GLU A 39 4.38 -4.07 21.90
C GLU A 39 4.93 -2.63 21.92
N ASN A 40 5.11 -2.05 20.72
CA ASN A 40 5.58 -0.70 20.50
C ASN A 40 4.43 0.33 20.52
N ILE A 41 4.76 1.59 20.75
CA ILE A 41 3.79 2.69 20.65
C ILE A 41 3.76 3.11 19.18
N ILE A 42 2.64 2.87 18.50
CA ILE A 42 2.46 3.21 17.09
C ILE A 42 1.47 4.37 16.97
N ASP A 43 1.98 5.53 16.57
CA ASP A 43 1.13 6.65 16.15
C ASP A 43 0.87 6.51 14.64
N LEU A 44 -0.40 6.52 14.22
CA LEU A 44 -0.80 6.24 12.84
C LEU A 44 -1.10 7.55 12.08
N GLN A 45 -0.54 7.67 10.87
CA GLN A 45 -0.85 8.71 9.91
C GLN A 45 -1.26 8.05 8.58
N PHE A 46 -2.48 8.32 8.13
CA PHE A 46 -2.98 7.79 6.86
C PHE A 46 -2.85 8.83 5.75
N ILE A 47 -2.32 8.39 4.61
CA ILE A 47 -2.16 9.17 3.38
C ILE A 47 -3.19 8.67 2.38
N SER A 48 -3.87 9.60 1.69
CA SER A 48 -4.91 9.24 0.74
C SER A 48 -4.41 8.32 -0.37
N GLN A 49 -5.27 7.38 -0.79
CA GLN A 49 -5.03 6.50 -1.92
C GLN A 49 -4.74 7.30 -3.20
N GLY A 50 -5.41 8.45 -3.39
CA GLY A 50 -5.26 9.30 -4.58
C GLY A 50 -3.84 9.86 -4.81
N TYR A 51 -2.92 9.69 -3.86
CA TYR A 51 -1.49 9.92 -4.13
C TYR A 51 -0.94 9.03 -5.25
N HIS A 52 -1.55 7.86 -5.48
CA HIS A 52 -1.17 6.94 -6.55
C HIS A 52 -1.66 7.38 -7.94
N ASP A 53 -2.51 8.41 -8.02
CA ASP A 53 -2.95 9.03 -9.27
C ASP A 53 -1.99 10.15 -9.74
N LEU A 54 -1.00 10.48 -8.91
CA LEU A 54 0.04 11.47 -9.21
C LEU A 54 1.20 10.83 -9.98
N GLU A 55 1.96 11.66 -10.68
CA GLU A 55 3.29 11.27 -11.18
C GLU A 55 4.19 10.86 -10.02
N SER A 56 5.05 9.86 -10.22
CA SER A 56 5.87 9.28 -9.14
C SER A 56 6.73 10.33 -8.41
N CYS A 57 7.24 11.33 -9.14
CA CYS A 57 8.03 12.42 -8.55
C CYS A 57 7.18 13.36 -7.67
N ASP A 58 5.92 13.59 -8.02
CA ASP A 58 4.99 14.41 -7.25
C ASP A 58 4.51 13.68 -5.99
N MET A 59 4.23 12.37 -6.11
CA MET A 59 3.96 11.51 -4.95
C MET A 59 5.15 11.53 -3.98
N ALA A 60 6.37 11.30 -4.47
CA ALA A 60 7.57 11.31 -3.64
C ALA A 60 7.78 12.67 -2.96
N LYS A 61 7.59 13.77 -3.68
CA LYS A 61 7.69 15.13 -3.12
C LYS A 61 6.69 15.34 -1.98
N ARG A 62 5.41 15.00 -2.18
CA ARG A 62 4.37 15.19 -1.15
C ARG A 62 4.59 14.29 0.06
N LEU A 63 5.02 13.04 -0.15
CA LEU A 63 5.41 12.15 0.95
C LEU A 63 6.63 12.68 1.71
N GLN A 64 7.61 13.26 1.01
CA GLN A 64 8.74 13.92 1.65
C GLN A 64 8.30 15.12 2.49
N ASP A 65 7.32 15.90 2.05
CA ASP A 65 6.77 17.01 2.84
C ASP A 65 6.15 16.52 4.15
N HIS A 66 5.44 15.38 4.14
CA HIS A 66 4.97 14.75 5.38
C HIS A 66 6.14 14.37 6.28
N ILE A 67 7.18 13.71 5.75
CA ILE A 67 8.39 13.34 6.50
C ILE A 67 9.07 14.59 7.09
N ASN A 68 9.18 15.67 6.31
CA ASN A 68 9.79 16.93 6.74
C ASN A 68 9.04 17.59 7.91
N SER A 69 7.71 17.39 7.97
CA SER A 69 6.85 17.97 9.00
C SER A 69 6.86 17.22 10.34
N VAL A 70 7.44 16.01 10.39
CA VAL A 70 7.43 15.19 11.60
C VAL A 70 8.32 15.80 12.69
N ASP A 71 7.83 15.80 13.92
CA ASP A 71 8.64 16.10 15.11
C ASP A 71 9.54 14.89 15.45
N HIS A 72 10.74 14.87 14.86
CA HIS A 72 11.68 13.75 14.96
C HIS A 72 12.17 13.47 16.37
N SER A 73 11.93 14.37 17.34
CA SER A 73 12.32 14.15 18.74
C SER A 73 11.42 13.15 19.47
N LYS A 74 10.22 12.87 18.92
CA LYS A 74 9.21 12.00 19.53
C LYS A 74 9.35 10.53 19.14
N TYR A 75 9.96 10.25 18.00
CA TYR A 75 9.92 8.94 17.37
C TYR A 75 11.31 8.34 17.22
N ASP A 76 11.39 7.02 17.33
CA ASP A 76 12.60 6.25 17.07
C ASP A 76 12.80 5.97 15.57
N ALA A 77 11.71 5.91 14.79
CA ALA A 77 11.71 5.71 13.33
C ALA A 77 10.35 6.13 12.72
N ILE A 78 10.34 6.35 11.40
CA ILE A 78 9.11 6.44 10.60
C ILE A 78 8.95 5.12 9.85
N LEU A 79 7.80 4.47 10.01
CA LEU A 79 7.45 3.20 9.36
C LEU A 79 6.58 3.50 8.15
N MET A 80 7.04 3.10 6.97
CA MET A 80 6.35 3.33 5.71
C MET A 80 5.44 2.14 5.43
N GLY A 81 4.13 2.30 5.64
CA GLY A 81 3.08 1.39 5.16
C GLY A 81 2.84 1.56 3.66
N PHE A 82 3.93 1.50 2.89
CA PHE A 82 4.01 1.67 1.45
C PHE A 82 4.95 0.62 0.87
N ALA A 83 4.83 0.38 -0.42
CA ALA A 83 5.75 -0.40 -1.22
C ALA A 83 6.40 0.51 -2.27
N LEU A 84 7.11 -0.07 -3.25
CA LEU A 84 7.70 0.72 -4.34
C LEU A 84 6.62 1.53 -5.11
N CYS A 85 5.40 0.99 -5.27
CA CYS A 85 4.20 1.69 -5.75
C CYS A 85 4.46 2.55 -7.00
N ASN A 86 4.85 1.91 -8.10
CA ASN A 86 5.26 2.59 -9.34
C ASN A 86 6.33 3.69 -9.12
N ASN A 87 7.33 3.39 -8.30
CA ASN A 87 8.40 4.31 -7.90
C ASN A 87 7.95 5.55 -7.10
N GLY A 88 6.72 5.60 -6.58
CA GLY A 88 6.18 6.76 -5.84
C GLY A 88 6.91 7.09 -4.54
N ILE A 89 7.75 6.19 -4.03
CA ILE A 89 8.59 6.40 -2.83
C ILE A 89 10.08 6.57 -3.14
N VAL A 90 10.48 6.49 -4.42
CA VAL A 90 11.89 6.61 -4.80
C VAL A 90 12.37 8.04 -4.56
N GLY A 91 13.55 8.19 -3.97
CA GLY A 91 14.14 9.48 -3.63
C GLY A 91 13.72 10.03 -2.26
N LEU A 92 12.81 9.36 -1.53
CA LEU A 92 12.51 9.73 -0.15
C LEU A 92 13.76 9.60 0.72
N LYS A 93 14.02 10.62 1.55
CA LYS A 93 15.21 10.75 2.37
C LYS A 93 14.88 10.64 3.85
N ALA A 94 15.65 9.83 4.56
CA ALA A 94 15.64 9.85 6.01
C ALA A 94 16.41 11.09 6.50
N LEU A 95 15.79 11.93 7.33
CA LEU A 95 16.45 13.16 7.81
C LEU A 95 17.19 12.94 9.14
N LYS A 96 16.47 12.85 10.26
CA LYS A 96 17.07 12.74 11.61
C LYS A 96 16.85 11.37 12.26
N ILE A 97 15.80 10.67 11.82
CA ILE A 97 15.43 9.33 12.28
C ILE A 97 15.29 8.43 11.05
N PRO A 98 15.52 7.12 11.19
CA PRO A 98 15.45 6.20 10.07
C PRO A 98 14.04 6.09 9.49
N LEU A 99 13.97 5.81 8.19
CA LEU A 99 12.76 5.31 7.54
C LEU A 99 12.86 3.78 7.44
N VAL A 100 11.76 3.08 7.67
CA VAL A 100 11.68 1.64 7.47
C VAL A 100 10.57 1.33 6.48
N VAL A 101 10.91 0.62 5.41
CA VAL A 101 9.99 0.31 4.31
C VAL A 101 10.04 -1.18 3.95
N PRO A 102 8.90 -1.84 3.73
CA PRO A 102 8.86 -3.17 3.14
C PRO A 102 9.51 -3.19 1.74
N LYS A 103 10.33 -4.20 1.46
CA LYS A 103 10.87 -4.49 0.13
C LYS A 103 9.82 -5.20 -0.72
N ALA A 104 8.85 -4.42 -1.15
CA ALA A 104 7.68 -4.86 -1.90
C ALA A 104 7.52 -4.03 -3.18
N HIS A 105 7.07 -4.65 -4.27
CA HIS A 105 6.80 -3.94 -5.53
C HIS A 105 5.56 -3.04 -5.42
N ASP A 106 4.52 -3.54 -4.78
CA ASP A 106 3.27 -2.84 -4.56
C ASP A 106 2.59 -3.31 -3.26
N CYS A 107 1.43 -2.74 -2.97
CA CYS A 107 0.65 -3.08 -1.79
C CYS A 107 0.04 -4.50 -1.82
N ILE A 108 -0.09 -5.17 -2.97
CA ILE A 108 -0.54 -6.57 -3.05
C ILE A 108 0.45 -7.46 -2.30
N THR A 109 1.76 -7.20 -2.44
CA THR A 109 2.79 -7.90 -1.65
C THR A 109 2.55 -7.75 -0.14
N LEU A 110 2.15 -6.55 0.32
CA LEU A 110 1.83 -6.31 1.74
C LEU A 110 0.64 -7.14 2.20
N PHE A 111 -0.39 -7.26 1.35
CA PHE A 111 -1.59 -8.06 1.64
C PHE A 111 -1.33 -9.58 1.59
N LEU A 112 -0.42 -10.04 0.74
CA LEU A 112 -0.05 -11.46 0.65
C LEU A 112 1.01 -11.87 1.67
N GLY A 113 1.70 -10.91 2.30
CA GLY A 113 2.67 -11.12 3.37
C GLY A 113 4.03 -11.66 2.91
N SER A 114 4.26 -11.79 1.60
CA SER A 114 5.52 -12.27 1.01
C SER A 114 5.59 -11.87 -0.45
N LYS A 115 6.77 -11.40 -0.88
CA LYS A 115 7.05 -11.13 -2.29
C LYS A 115 7.09 -12.42 -3.10
N GLU A 116 7.59 -13.52 -2.55
CA GLU A 116 7.63 -14.83 -3.20
C GLU A 116 6.21 -15.34 -3.48
N ARG A 117 5.31 -15.24 -2.48
CA ARG A 117 3.90 -15.61 -2.65
C ARG A 117 3.21 -14.73 -3.69
N TYR A 118 3.53 -13.43 -3.70
CA TYR A 118 3.02 -12.51 -4.72
C TYR A 118 3.51 -12.89 -6.11
N ASP A 119 4.81 -13.11 -6.29
CA ASP A 119 5.43 -13.47 -7.55
C ASP A 119 4.90 -14.80 -8.08
N GLU A 120 4.79 -15.83 -7.24
CA GLU A 120 4.21 -17.13 -7.60
C GLU A 120 2.77 -16.98 -8.10
N TYR A 121 1.93 -16.25 -7.35
CA TYR A 121 0.53 -16.07 -7.69
C TYR A 121 0.36 -15.22 -8.95
N PHE A 122 1.08 -14.09 -9.06
CA PHE A 122 1.02 -13.17 -10.20
C PHE A 122 1.44 -13.87 -11.49
N ASN A 123 2.54 -14.63 -11.47
CA ASN A 123 3.03 -15.36 -12.65
C ASN A 123 2.07 -16.48 -13.09
N ALA A 124 1.41 -17.14 -12.14
CA ALA A 124 0.42 -18.18 -12.44
C ALA A 124 -0.94 -17.62 -12.89
N ASN A 125 -1.24 -16.36 -12.54
CA ASN A 125 -2.54 -15.73 -12.73
C ASN A 125 -2.44 -14.32 -13.37
N PRO A 126 -1.83 -14.21 -14.56
CA PRO A 126 -1.81 -12.94 -15.28
C PRO A 126 -3.26 -12.48 -15.54
N GLY A 127 -3.49 -11.17 -15.52
CA GLY A 127 -4.84 -10.63 -15.72
C GLY A 127 -5.75 -10.73 -14.49
N THR A 128 -5.18 -10.68 -13.29
CA THR A 128 -5.94 -10.60 -12.04
C THR A 128 -6.14 -9.15 -11.60
N TYR A 129 -7.41 -8.75 -11.43
CA TYR A 129 -7.81 -7.51 -10.78
C TYR A 129 -8.00 -7.75 -9.28
N TYR A 130 -7.11 -7.19 -8.46
CA TYR A 130 -7.10 -7.42 -7.01
C TYR A 130 -8.00 -6.46 -6.27
N LEU A 131 -8.72 -6.97 -5.28
CA LEU A 131 -9.56 -6.19 -4.36
C LEU A 131 -9.29 -6.61 -2.91
N THR A 132 -9.47 -5.67 -1.99
CA THR A 132 -9.46 -5.81 -0.54
C THR A 132 -10.54 -4.91 0.01
N SER A 133 -10.93 -5.09 1.28
CA SER A 133 -11.85 -4.14 1.91
C SER A 133 -11.33 -2.70 1.87
N GLY A 134 -10.02 -2.50 1.97
CA GLY A 134 -9.42 -1.17 1.94
C GLY A 134 -9.62 -0.42 0.63
N TRP A 135 -9.34 -1.06 -0.51
CA TRP A 135 -9.59 -0.45 -1.83
C TRP A 135 -11.08 -0.14 -2.04
N MET A 136 -11.97 -0.99 -1.53
CA MET A 136 -13.41 -0.81 -1.67
C MET A 136 -13.98 0.28 -0.73
N GLU A 137 -13.32 0.55 0.38
CA GLU A 137 -13.71 1.60 1.35
C GLU A 137 -13.16 2.98 1.01
N ARG A 138 -12.04 3.02 0.29
CA ARG A 138 -11.26 4.23 0.03
C ARG A 138 -11.34 4.66 -1.43
N ASP A 139 -12.24 4.05 -2.19
CA ASP A 139 -12.43 4.33 -3.61
C ASP A 139 -12.72 5.83 -3.83
N SER A 140 -11.72 6.48 -4.43
CA SER A 140 -11.66 7.68 -5.26
C SER A 140 -12.57 8.91 -4.99
N GLU A 141 -13.29 9.03 -3.88
CA GLU A 141 -13.93 10.31 -3.50
C GLU A 141 -12.97 11.31 -2.83
N ASN A 142 -11.75 10.89 -2.47
CA ASN A 142 -10.84 11.68 -1.61
C ASN A 142 -9.91 12.66 -2.35
N LEU A 143 -9.87 12.66 -3.68
CA LEU A 143 -9.30 13.76 -4.46
C LEU A 143 -10.33 14.24 -5.48
N VAL A 144 -11.12 15.21 -5.05
CA VAL A 144 -11.87 16.12 -5.93
C VAL A 144 -11.02 16.48 -7.16
N LYS A 145 -11.49 16.05 -8.34
CA LYS A 145 -11.31 16.71 -9.65
C LYS A 145 -10.01 17.53 -9.76
N MET A 146 -8.87 16.87 -9.88
CA MET A 146 -7.67 17.54 -10.38
C MET A 146 -7.53 17.20 -11.86
N GLU A 147 -7.51 18.21 -12.70
CA GLU A 147 -7.26 18.15 -14.15
C GLU A 147 -5.85 17.61 -14.50
N ASP A 148 -5.06 17.19 -13.50
CA ASP A 148 -3.62 16.86 -13.58
C ASP A 148 -3.24 15.47 -13.02
N THR A 149 -4.18 14.52 -12.98
CA THR A 149 -3.84 13.11 -12.69
C THR A 149 -3.09 12.46 -13.87
N VAL A 150 -2.38 11.36 -13.63
CA VAL A 150 -1.78 10.57 -14.73
C VAL A 150 -2.86 10.15 -15.72
N MET A 151 -4.04 9.77 -15.21
CA MET A 151 -5.19 9.43 -16.05
C MET A 151 -5.67 10.63 -16.87
N SER A 152 -5.75 11.84 -16.30
CA SER A 152 -6.17 13.04 -17.03
C SER A 152 -5.18 13.51 -18.09
N LYS A 153 -3.89 13.39 -17.81
CA LYS A 153 -2.82 13.67 -18.77
C LYS A 153 -2.77 12.66 -19.91
N LEU A 154 -3.16 11.41 -19.65
CA LEU A 154 -3.36 10.38 -20.66
C LEU A 154 -4.75 10.45 -21.31
N GLY A 155 -5.61 11.37 -20.88
CA GLY A 155 -6.99 11.55 -21.34
C GLY A 155 -7.98 10.48 -20.82
N LEU A 156 -7.52 9.51 -20.06
CA LEU A 156 -8.26 8.34 -19.57
C LEU A 156 -9.37 8.67 -18.55
N ASP A 157 -9.51 9.92 -18.14
CA ASP A 157 -10.57 10.42 -17.28
C ASP A 157 -11.71 11.12 -18.04
N ARG A 158 -11.59 11.24 -19.37
CA ARG A 158 -12.57 11.92 -20.23
C ARG A 158 -13.67 10.96 -20.66
N THR A 159 -14.89 11.48 -20.77
CA THR A 159 -16.02 10.70 -21.28
C THR A 159 -15.89 10.49 -22.78
N TYR A 160 -16.56 9.46 -23.32
CA TYR A 160 -16.60 9.25 -24.77
C TYR A 160 -17.15 10.49 -25.49
N GLU A 161 -18.12 11.17 -24.89
CA GLU A 161 -18.69 12.43 -25.37
C GLU A 161 -17.65 13.55 -25.48
N ASP A 162 -16.73 13.66 -24.52
CA ASP A 162 -15.63 14.63 -24.55
C ASP A 162 -14.66 14.33 -25.72
N TYR A 163 -14.34 13.05 -25.93
CA TYR A 163 -13.49 12.63 -27.04
C TYR A 163 -14.14 12.86 -28.41
N VAL A 164 -15.44 12.60 -28.53
CA VAL A 164 -16.21 12.85 -29.76
C VAL A 164 -16.27 14.35 -30.07
N ALA A 165 -16.43 15.19 -29.06
CA ALA A 165 -16.48 16.65 -29.23
C ALA A 165 -15.14 17.24 -29.69
N GLU A 166 -14.01 16.72 -29.20
CA GLU A 166 -12.68 17.26 -29.48
C GLU A 166 -12.04 16.67 -30.74
N TYR A 167 -12.18 15.35 -30.97
CA TYR A 167 -11.44 14.64 -32.01
C TYR A 167 -12.33 14.06 -33.12
N GLY A 168 -13.66 14.20 -32.99
CA GLY A 168 -14.63 13.60 -33.89
C GLY A 168 -14.81 12.10 -33.64
N LYS A 169 -15.95 11.56 -34.12
CA LYS A 169 -16.40 10.21 -33.78
C LYS A 169 -15.41 9.09 -34.14
N GLU A 170 -14.83 9.09 -35.33
CA GLU A 170 -13.89 8.03 -35.74
C GLU A 170 -12.60 8.02 -34.90
N THR A 171 -12.06 9.20 -34.58
CA THR A 171 -10.87 9.31 -33.73
C THR A 171 -11.18 8.95 -32.28
N ALA A 172 -12.35 9.35 -31.77
CA ALA A 172 -12.83 8.96 -30.46
C ALA A 172 -13.04 7.44 -30.36
N ASP A 173 -13.61 6.82 -31.39
CA ASP A 173 -13.78 5.36 -31.48
C ASP A 173 -12.42 4.64 -31.44
N TYR A 174 -11.43 5.12 -32.19
CA TYR A 174 -10.07 4.58 -32.19
C TYR A 174 -9.34 4.79 -30.85
N LEU A 175 -9.46 5.98 -30.26
CA LEU A 175 -8.86 6.31 -28.96
C LEU A 175 -9.48 5.47 -27.86
N MET A 176 -10.82 5.31 -27.81
CA MET A 176 -11.47 4.44 -26.84
C MET A 176 -11.11 2.96 -27.05
N GLU A 177 -10.95 2.51 -28.29
CA GLU A 177 -10.51 1.14 -28.58
C GLU A 177 -9.07 0.89 -28.12
N THR A 178 -8.20 1.90 -28.25
CA THR A 178 -6.77 1.83 -27.93
C THR A 178 -6.49 2.08 -26.44
N LEU A 179 -7.22 3.00 -25.82
CA LEU A 179 -7.05 3.46 -24.44
C LEU A 179 -8.00 2.78 -23.46
N GLY A 180 -9.31 2.69 -23.79
CA GLY A 180 -10.34 2.04 -22.96
C GLY A 180 -10.44 0.53 -23.18
N GLY A 181 -10.19 0.07 -24.41
CA GLY A 181 -10.24 -1.35 -24.78
C GLY A 181 -9.01 -2.17 -24.41
N GLY A 182 -7.93 -1.55 -23.93
CA GLY A 182 -6.67 -2.25 -23.61
C GLY A 182 -6.64 -2.89 -22.24
N LEU A 183 -7.07 -2.18 -21.19
CA LEU A 183 -7.00 -2.68 -19.82
C LEU A 183 -7.96 -3.86 -19.59
N GLU A 184 -9.21 -3.76 -20.04
CA GLU A 184 -10.20 -4.83 -19.89
C GLU A 184 -9.88 -6.08 -20.75
N LYS A 185 -9.13 -5.94 -21.85
CA LYS A 185 -8.67 -7.08 -22.67
C LYS A 185 -7.59 -7.93 -21.98
N HIS A 186 -7.00 -7.44 -20.90
CA HIS A 186 -5.91 -8.11 -20.19
C HIS A 186 -6.32 -8.69 -18.84
N TYR A 187 -7.50 -8.35 -18.32
CA TYR A 187 -8.03 -8.93 -17.09
C TYR A 187 -9.14 -9.94 -17.41
N ASP A 188 -9.12 -11.10 -16.77
CA ASP A 188 -10.18 -12.10 -16.88
C ASP A 188 -10.70 -12.57 -15.52
N LYS A 189 -10.15 -12.00 -14.43
CA LYS A 189 -10.39 -12.44 -13.07
C LYS A 189 -10.39 -11.28 -12.08
N VAL A 190 -11.32 -11.30 -11.15
CA VAL A 190 -11.29 -10.52 -9.90
C VAL A 190 -10.85 -11.44 -8.77
N CYS A 191 -9.81 -11.04 -8.04
CA CYS A 191 -9.32 -11.72 -6.85
C CYS A 191 -9.57 -10.86 -5.61
N PHE A 192 -10.47 -11.30 -4.73
CA PHE A 192 -10.67 -10.66 -3.44
C PHE A 192 -9.71 -11.25 -2.40
N ILE A 193 -8.89 -10.41 -1.78
CA ILE A 193 -7.98 -10.80 -0.70
C ILE A 193 -8.66 -10.49 0.64
N ASP A 194 -9.10 -11.53 1.34
CA ASP A 194 -9.66 -11.45 2.68
C ASP A 194 -8.54 -11.33 3.73
N MET A 195 -8.34 -10.11 4.24
CA MET A 195 -7.37 -9.81 5.29
C MET A 195 -7.82 -10.24 6.69
N GLY A 196 -9.07 -10.67 6.87
CA GLY A 196 -9.60 -11.13 8.15
C GLY A 196 -9.78 -10.04 9.23
N VAL A 197 -9.72 -8.76 8.85
CA VAL A 197 -9.82 -7.59 9.76
C VAL A 197 -11.07 -6.73 9.56
N ALA A 198 -11.88 -7.03 8.55
CA ALA A 198 -13.14 -6.36 8.22
C ALA A 198 -14.29 -7.38 8.19
N ALA A 199 -15.54 -6.93 8.00
CA ALA A 199 -16.68 -7.83 7.80
C ALA A 199 -16.62 -8.44 6.39
N PRO A 200 -16.03 -9.64 6.21
CA PRO A 200 -15.56 -10.07 4.90
C PRO A 200 -16.72 -10.42 3.98
N ALA A 201 -17.87 -10.84 4.53
CA ALA A 201 -19.05 -11.19 3.75
C ALA A 201 -19.57 -10.03 2.89
N PHE A 202 -19.61 -8.80 3.42
CA PHE A 202 -20.10 -7.64 2.67
C PHE A 202 -19.18 -7.30 1.48
N TYR A 203 -17.88 -7.24 1.71
CA TYR A 203 -16.88 -6.92 0.67
C TYR A 203 -16.73 -8.05 -0.35
N ARG A 204 -16.74 -9.31 0.09
CA ARG A 204 -16.73 -10.49 -0.77
C ARG A 204 -17.90 -10.47 -1.76
N GLU A 205 -19.12 -10.21 -1.28
CA GLU A 205 -20.29 -10.17 -2.16
C GLU A 205 -20.24 -8.98 -3.14
N GLN A 206 -19.69 -7.84 -2.74
CA GLN A 206 -19.45 -6.73 -3.68
C GLN A 206 -18.38 -7.09 -4.74
N ALA A 207 -17.29 -7.75 -4.36
CA ALA A 207 -16.26 -8.18 -5.30
C ALA A 207 -16.78 -9.23 -6.29
N LYS A 208 -17.66 -10.15 -5.86
CA LYS A 208 -18.37 -11.08 -6.75
C LYS A 208 -19.25 -10.34 -7.77
N LYS A 209 -20.04 -9.38 -7.32
CA LYS A 209 -20.86 -8.55 -8.21
C LYS A 209 -20.02 -7.81 -9.23
N GLU A 210 -18.83 -7.34 -8.83
CA GLU A 210 -17.93 -6.66 -9.75
C GLU A 210 -17.35 -7.60 -10.80
N ALA A 211 -17.00 -8.84 -10.41
CA ALA A 211 -16.60 -9.88 -11.35
C ALA A 211 -17.75 -10.20 -12.34
N GLU A 212 -18.98 -10.36 -11.85
CA GLU A 212 -20.16 -10.65 -12.67
C GLU A 212 -20.44 -9.55 -13.70
N LYS A 213 -20.42 -8.27 -13.29
CA LYS A 213 -20.63 -7.14 -14.20
C LYS A 213 -19.62 -7.11 -15.36
N ARG A 214 -18.38 -7.48 -15.08
CA ARG A 214 -17.27 -7.49 -16.07
C ARG A 214 -17.14 -8.82 -16.81
N ASN A 215 -17.99 -9.80 -16.50
CA ASN A 215 -17.87 -11.18 -16.99
C ASN A 215 -16.48 -11.82 -16.70
N PHE A 216 -15.93 -11.50 -15.52
CA PHE A 216 -14.66 -12.04 -15.03
C PHE A 216 -14.90 -13.23 -14.08
N LYS A 217 -13.90 -14.11 -13.99
CA LYS A 217 -13.85 -15.15 -12.95
C LYS A 217 -13.73 -14.49 -11.58
N PHE A 218 -14.34 -15.08 -10.56
CA PHE A 218 -14.14 -14.66 -9.18
C PHE A 218 -13.27 -15.67 -8.43
N GLU A 219 -12.27 -15.17 -7.71
CA GLU A 219 -11.44 -15.94 -6.80
C GLU A 219 -11.30 -15.20 -5.47
N GLU A 220 -11.11 -15.96 -4.40
CA GLU A 220 -10.83 -15.43 -3.08
C GLU A 220 -9.52 -15.99 -2.53
N LEU A 221 -8.66 -15.11 -2.07
CA LEU A 221 -7.43 -15.45 -1.37
C LEU A 221 -7.51 -15.02 0.09
N LYS A 222 -6.90 -15.81 0.97
CA LYS A 222 -6.63 -15.36 2.33
C LYS A 222 -5.40 -14.47 2.37
N GLY A 223 -5.54 -13.27 2.89
CA GLY A 223 -4.41 -12.36 3.15
C GLY A 223 -3.50 -12.85 4.28
N ASP A 224 -2.35 -12.21 4.41
CA ASP A 224 -1.40 -12.45 5.50
C ASP A 224 -0.86 -11.12 6.04
N LEU A 225 -1.15 -10.86 7.32
CA LEU A 225 -0.75 -9.64 8.02
C LEU A 225 0.73 -9.62 8.41
N ARG A 226 1.51 -10.70 8.16
CA ARG A 226 2.89 -10.85 8.61
C ARG A 226 3.76 -9.63 8.34
N LEU A 227 3.75 -9.09 7.12
CA LEU A 227 4.60 -7.94 6.76
C LEU A 227 4.18 -6.67 7.52
N ILE A 228 2.88 -6.41 7.63
CA ILE A 228 2.36 -5.22 8.33
C ILE A 228 2.63 -5.35 9.84
N GLN A 229 2.41 -6.53 10.42
CA GLN A 229 2.68 -6.79 11.83
C GLN A 229 4.17 -6.69 12.14
N ASN A 230 5.05 -7.29 11.31
CA ASN A 230 6.50 -7.22 11.51
C ASN A 230 7.04 -5.80 11.34
N LEU A 231 6.45 -4.98 10.46
CA LEU A 231 6.80 -3.57 10.33
C LEU A 231 6.61 -2.86 11.68
N PHE A 232 5.47 -3.08 12.35
CA PHE A 232 5.10 -2.38 13.59
C PHE A 232 5.78 -2.98 14.83
N ASP A 233 6.05 -4.28 14.83
CA ASP A 233 6.76 -4.98 15.90
C ASP A 233 8.28 -4.79 15.87
N ALA A 234 8.78 -3.96 14.94
CA ALA A 234 10.20 -3.71 14.74
C ALA A 234 11.04 -4.96 14.39
N ARG A 235 10.43 -5.92 13.68
CA ARG A 235 11.06 -7.18 13.24
C ARG A 235 11.56 -7.04 11.80
N TRP A 236 12.59 -6.23 11.62
CA TRP A 236 13.10 -5.84 10.28
C TRP A 236 14.32 -6.65 9.81
N ASP A 237 14.73 -7.65 10.57
CA ASP A 237 15.88 -8.52 10.31
C ASP A 237 15.63 -9.59 9.24
N SER A 238 14.37 -9.84 8.87
CA SER A 238 13.96 -10.90 7.94
C SER A 238 14.38 -10.68 6.47
N GLY A 239 15.11 -9.62 6.15
CA GLY A 239 15.46 -9.27 4.77
C GLY A 239 14.29 -8.69 3.96
N ASP A 240 13.06 -8.74 4.49
CA ASP A 240 11.83 -8.19 3.92
C ASP A 240 11.75 -6.66 4.02
N PHE A 241 12.67 -6.02 4.74
CA PHE A 241 12.64 -4.58 5.01
C PHE A 241 13.93 -3.90 4.58
N LEU A 242 13.79 -2.64 4.18
CA LEU A 242 14.89 -1.70 4.00
C LEU A 242 14.82 -0.68 5.15
N THR A 243 15.91 -0.56 5.90
CA THR A 243 16.10 0.53 6.87
C THR A 243 16.99 1.59 6.22
N VAL A 244 16.44 2.77 5.99
CA VAL A 244 17.13 3.93 5.41
C VAL A 244 17.61 4.81 6.56
N LYS A 245 18.92 4.98 6.70
CA LYS A 245 19.51 5.76 7.80
C LYS A 245 19.47 7.26 7.49
N PRO A 246 19.49 8.12 8.52
CA PRO A 246 19.66 9.56 8.34
C PRO A 246 20.73 9.94 7.30
N GLY A 247 20.34 10.71 6.28
CA GLY A 247 21.19 11.12 5.16
C GLY A 247 21.13 10.21 3.93
N GLU A 248 20.60 9.01 4.05
CA GLU A 248 20.38 8.08 2.93
C GLU A 248 19.01 8.33 2.26
N GLU A 249 18.87 7.83 1.03
CA GLU A 249 17.64 7.90 0.25
C GLU A 249 17.19 6.52 -0.29
N ILE A 250 15.90 6.38 -0.59
CA ILE A 250 15.35 5.16 -1.18
C ILE A 250 15.68 5.11 -2.68
N LYS A 251 16.26 3.98 -3.15
CA LYS A 251 16.46 3.68 -4.57
C LYS A 251 15.87 2.31 -4.93
N PRO A 252 15.42 2.12 -6.19
CA PRO A 252 15.12 0.78 -6.69
C PRO A 252 16.42 -0.03 -6.80
N SER A 253 16.36 -1.33 -6.48
CA SER A 253 17.51 -2.22 -6.62
C SER A 253 17.64 -2.81 -8.02
N TYR A 254 16.52 -2.92 -8.76
CA TYR A 254 16.40 -3.61 -10.06
C TYR A 254 16.74 -5.10 -10.02
N ASP A 255 16.63 -5.71 -8.83
CA ASP A 255 16.81 -7.14 -8.57
C ASP A 255 15.71 -7.64 -7.61
N CYS A 256 15.80 -8.90 -7.15
CA CYS A 256 14.84 -9.48 -6.22
C CYS A 256 14.80 -8.81 -4.83
N GLY A 257 15.72 -7.87 -4.55
CA GLY A 257 15.73 -7.05 -3.35
C GLY A 257 14.75 -5.88 -3.38
N VAL A 258 14.17 -5.55 -4.53
CA VAL A 258 13.24 -4.44 -4.83
C VAL A 258 13.78 -3.03 -4.53
N LEU A 259 14.24 -2.79 -3.30
CA LEU A 259 14.71 -1.50 -2.79
C LEU A 259 16.11 -1.61 -2.18
N LYS A 260 16.89 -0.55 -2.30
CA LYS A 260 18.21 -0.36 -1.66
C LYS A 260 18.38 1.07 -1.16
N CYS A 261 19.34 1.28 -0.24
CA CYS A 261 19.77 2.63 0.13
C CYS A 261 20.64 3.23 -0.99
N GLY A 262 20.51 4.53 -1.16
CA GLY A 262 21.20 5.33 -2.17
C GLY A 262 22.27 6.26 -1.64
#